data_AF-A0A0D1C818-F1
#
_entry.id   AF-A0A0D1C818-F1
#
_cell.length_a   1.000
_cell.length_b   1.000
_cell.length_c   1.000
_cell.angle_alpha   90.00
_cell.angle_beta   90.00
_cell.angle_gamma   90.00
#
_symmetry.space_group_name_H-M   'P 1'
#
loop_
_entity.id
_entity.type
_entity.pdbx_description
1 polymer ?
#
loop_
_entity_poly.entity_id
_entity_poly.type
_entity_poly.pdbx_seq_one_letter_code
_entity_poly.pdbx_strand_id
1 'polypeptide(L)'
;MDNYDEFIGRLDAASAKLTVRRNGLDKTVEILTLLFRQNSTGLQLWEDRLMRCSALLTDSAKIPEREAALVELHEIALKMEPLFRNRTQRIDDRSTVVRTLRDEINKSLAGLEKSKMKLTSSRMLTQERENLSRAIGELAGTADAAAVATPDPSLRNDLQDARHAIMLAEALLEAKREQ
;
A
#
# COMPACT_ATOMS: atom_id res chain seq x y z
N MET A 1 28.22 5.67 -15.33
CA MET A 1 26.76 5.50 -15.37
C MET A 1 26.21 5.95 -14.03
N ASP A 2 25.10 6.68 -14.03
CA ASP A 2 24.48 7.17 -12.80
C ASP A 2 23.73 6.02 -12.12
N ASN A 3 24.31 5.47 -11.05
CA ASN A 3 23.70 4.38 -10.29
C ASN A 3 22.29 4.75 -9.78
N TYR A 4 22.02 6.04 -9.52
CA TYR A 4 20.70 6.49 -9.08
C TYR A 4 19.62 6.23 -10.13
N ASP A 5 19.91 6.44 -11.41
CA ASP A 5 18.94 6.22 -12.49
C ASP A 5 18.57 4.74 -12.62
N GLU A 6 19.54 3.84 -12.46
CA GLU A 6 19.27 2.40 -12.49
C GLU A 6 18.40 1.96 -11.29
N PHE A 7 18.72 2.43 -10.08
CA PHE A 7 17.93 2.11 -8.89
C PHE A 7 16.50 2.68 -8.97
N ILE A 8 16.35 3.91 -9.43
CA ILE A 8 15.02 4.52 -9.64
C ILE A 8 14.23 3.73 -10.69
N GLY A 9 14.86 3.35 -11.80
CA GLY A 9 14.23 2.53 -12.83
C GLY A 9 13.77 1.16 -12.31
N ARG A 10 14.56 0.52 -11.44
CA ARG A 10 14.17 -0.74 -10.78
C ARG A 10 12.98 -0.56 -9.84
N LEU A 11 12.92 0.54 -9.08
CA LEU A 11 11.78 0.87 -8.22
C LEU A 11 10.52 1.10 -9.05
N ASP A 12 10.61 1.83 -10.17
CA ASP A 12 9.48 2.09 -11.06
C ASP A 12 8.94 0.81 -11.70
N ALA A 13 9.83 -0.07 -12.16
CA ALA A 13 9.45 -1.38 -12.69
C ALA A 13 8.76 -2.26 -11.63
N ALA A 14 9.23 -2.23 -10.38
CA ALA A 14 8.62 -2.95 -9.26
C ALA A 14 7.23 -2.38 -8.93
N SER A 15 7.11 -1.05 -8.83
CA SER A 15 5.85 -0.35 -8.59
C SER A 15 4.83 -0.67 -9.68
N ALA A 16 5.20 -0.59 -10.96
CA ALA A 16 4.31 -0.91 -12.08
C ALA A 16 3.75 -2.34 -12.01
N LYS A 17 4.62 -3.32 -11.71
CA LYS A 17 4.19 -4.73 -11.53
C LYS A 17 3.20 -4.89 -10.37
N LEU A 18 3.45 -4.23 -9.25
CA LEU A 18 2.56 -4.25 -8.09
C LEU A 18 1.22 -3.54 -8.36
N THR A 19 1.23 -2.43 -9.10
CA THR A 19 0.00 -1.73 -9.51
C THR A 19 -0.89 -2.61 -10.39
N VAL A 20 -0.33 -3.34 -11.36
CA VAL A 20 -1.10 -4.29 -12.18
C VAL A 20 -1.74 -5.38 -11.30
N ARG A 21 -0.99 -5.93 -10.35
CA ARG A 21 -1.53 -6.93 -9.40
C ARG A 21 -2.63 -6.35 -8.52
N ARG A 22 -2.45 -5.15 -7.96
CA ARG A 22 -3.46 -4.44 -7.18
C ARG A 22 -4.75 -4.27 -7.98
N ASN A 23 -4.67 -3.80 -9.23
CA ASN A 23 -5.84 -3.62 -10.10
C ASN A 23 -6.58 -4.94 -10.35
N GLY A 24 -5.85 -6.06 -10.46
CA GLY A 24 -6.46 -7.39 -10.55
C GLY A 24 -7.19 -7.80 -9.27
N LEU A 25 -6.62 -7.48 -8.10
CA LEU A 25 -7.29 -7.70 -6.81
C LEU A 25 -8.52 -6.81 -6.64
N ASP A 26 -8.47 -5.55 -7.07
CA ASP A 26 -9.62 -4.63 -7.01
C ASP A 26 -10.84 -5.20 -7.76
N LYS A 27 -10.63 -5.67 -9.00
CA LYS A 27 -11.66 -6.37 -9.78
C LYS A 27 -12.18 -7.62 -9.06
N THR A 28 -11.28 -8.37 -8.42
CA THR A 28 -11.66 -9.57 -7.66
C THR A 28 -12.53 -9.21 -6.45
N VAL A 29 -12.21 -8.12 -5.73
CA VAL A 29 -13.03 -7.62 -4.62
C VAL A 29 -14.41 -7.19 -5.09
N GLU A 30 -14.51 -6.51 -6.23
CA GLU A 30 -15.80 -6.12 -6.82
C GLU A 30 -16.69 -7.33 -7.13
N ILE A 31 -16.12 -8.35 -7.80
CA ILE A 31 -16.82 -9.60 -8.11
C ILE A 31 -17.27 -10.30 -6.82
N LEU A 32 -16.38 -10.45 -5.85
CA LEU A 32 -16.71 -11.11 -4.58
C LEU A 32 -17.80 -10.34 -3.81
N THR A 33 -17.77 -9.01 -3.85
CA THR A 33 -18.80 -8.16 -3.21
C THR A 33 -20.17 -8.37 -3.86
N LEU A 34 -20.23 -8.46 -5.19
CA LEU A 34 -21.47 -8.77 -5.91
C LEU A 34 -21.97 -10.18 -5.56
N LEU A 35 -21.09 -11.18 -5.61
CA LEU A 35 -21.42 -12.57 -5.30
C LEU A 35 -21.88 -12.73 -3.85
N PHE A 36 -21.25 -12.03 -2.91
CA PHE A 36 -21.64 -12.03 -1.51
C PHE A 36 -23.07 -11.51 -1.37
N ARG A 37 -23.38 -10.33 -1.94
CA ARG A 37 -24.73 -9.75 -1.91
C ARG A 37 -25.77 -10.72 -2.48
N GLN A 38 -25.50 -11.30 -3.65
CA GLN A 38 -26.41 -12.25 -4.30
C GLN A 38 -26.64 -13.51 -3.43
N ASN A 39 -25.59 -14.06 -2.82
CA ASN A 39 -25.72 -15.24 -1.96
C ASN A 39 -26.40 -14.90 -0.63
N SER A 40 -26.12 -13.74 -0.03
CA SER A 40 -26.81 -13.30 1.19
C SER A 40 -28.31 -13.09 0.95
N THR A 41 -28.71 -12.48 -0.17
CA THR A 41 -30.12 -12.37 -0.54
C THR A 41 -30.74 -13.75 -0.77
N GLY A 42 -30.04 -14.64 -1.48
CA GLY A 42 -30.50 -16.02 -1.67
C GLY A 42 -30.68 -16.78 -0.36
N LEU A 43 -29.73 -16.63 0.57
CA LEU A 43 -29.79 -17.23 1.91
C LEU A 43 -31.03 -16.76 2.67
N GLN A 44 -31.26 -15.44 2.74
CA GLN A 44 -32.44 -14.88 3.41
C GLN A 44 -33.74 -15.42 2.82
N LEU A 45 -33.84 -15.52 1.49
CA LEU A 45 -35.03 -16.07 0.83
C LEU A 45 -35.24 -17.56 1.17
N TRP A 46 -34.18 -18.35 1.31
CA TRP A 46 -34.27 -19.75 1.70
C TRP A 46 -34.60 -19.93 3.19
N GLU A 47 -34.06 -19.09 4.06
CA GLU A 47 -34.42 -19.04 5.49
C GLU A 47 -35.91 -18.70 5.65
N ASP A 48 -36.38 -17.66 4.96
CA ASP A 48 -37.79 -17.27 4.90
C ASP A 48 -38.69 -18.41 4.43
N ARG A 49 -38.30 -19.08 3.33
CA ARG A 49 -39.06 -20.21 2.79
C ARG A 49 -39.09 -21.36 3.77
N LEU A 50 -37.97 -21.69 4.40
CA LEU A 50 -37.88 -22.76 5.39
C LEU A 50 -38.80 -22.50 6.58
N MET A 51 -38.79 -21.28 7.12
CA MET A 51 -39.68 -20.87 8.21
C MET A 51 -41.15 -20.97 7.81
N ARG A 52 -41.52 -20.46 6.63
CA ARG A 52 -42.91 -20.51 6.14
C ARG A 52 -43.40 -21.94 5.89
N CYS A 53 -42.58 -22.79 5.26
CA CYS A 53 -42.92 -24.19 5.03
C CYS A 53 -43.08 -24.95 6.35
N SER A 54 -42.20 -24.70 7.33
CA SER A 54 -42.31 -25.30 8.67
C SER A 54 -43.62 -24.91 9.36
N ALA A 55 -43.98 -23.63 9.34
CA ALA A 55 -45.23 -23.13 9.93
C ALA A 55 -46.47 -23.70 9.24
N LEU A 56 -46.47 -23.78 7.90
CA LEU A 56 -47.57 -24.35 7.14
C LEU A 56 -47.73 -25.85 7.38
N LEU A 57 -46.63 -26.59 7.54
CA LEU A 57 -46.66 -28.03 7.85
C LEU A 57 -47.24 -28.30 9.25
N THR A 58 -46.97 -27.45 10.23
CA THR A 58 -47.62 -27.55 11.55
C THR A 58 -49.13 -27.31 11.51
N ASP A 59 -49.61 -26.50 10.56
CA ASP A 59 -51.03 -26.15 10.42
C ASP A 59 -51.79 -27.09 9.45
N SER A 60 -51.09 -27.80 8.56
CA SER A 60 -51.67 -28.56 7.46
C SER A 60 -52.07 -30.00 7.84
N ALA A 61 -52.98 -30.17 8.80
CA ALA A 61 -53.49 -31.51 9.17
C ALA A 61 -54.69 -31.99 8.33
N LYS A 62 -55.05 -31.32 7.21
CA LYS A 62 -56.41 -31.45 6.64
C LYS A 62 -56.53 -31.69 5.12
N ILE A 63 -55.45 -31.63 4.33
CA ILE A 63 -55.50 -31.87 2.86
C ILE A 63 -54.23 -32.64 2.40
N PRO A 64 -54.32 -33.96 2.12
CA PRO A 64 -53.16 -34.82 1.87
C PRO A 64 -52.26 -34.40 0.69
N GLU A 65 -52.85 -33.94 -0.42
CA GLU A 65 -52.07 -33.53 -1.61
C GLU A 65 -51.28 -32.24 -1.37
N ARG A 66 -51.83 -31.32 -0.56
CA ARG A 66 -51.13 -30.07 -0.18
C ARG A 66 -50.02 -30.35 0.82
N GLU A 67 -50.22 -31.31 1.70
CA GLU A 67 -49.22 -31.76 2.66
C GLU A 67 -48.00 -32.34 1.95
N ALA A 68 -48.18 -33.22 0.97
CA ALA A 68 -47.08 -33.80 0.19
C ALA A 68 -46.23 -32.72 -0.53
N ALA A 69 -46.87 -31.76 -1.19
CA ALA A 69 -46.18 -30.66 -1.86
C ALA A 69 -45.45 -29.73 -0.87
N LEU A 70 -46.02 -29.49 0.33
CA LEU A 70 -45.38 -28.71 1.38
C LEU A 70 -44.16 -29.43 1.97
N VAL A 71 -44.22 -30.75 2.13
CA VAL A 71 -43.08 -31.57 2.57
C VAL A 71 -41.94 -31.48 1.56
N GLU A 72 -42.22 -31.63 0.27
CA GLU A 72 -41.19 -31.50 -0.77
C GLU A 72 -40.53 -30.11 -0.77
N LEU A 73 -41.34 -29.04 -0.67
CA LEU A 73 -40.81 -27.67 -0.58
C LEU A 73 -39.96 -27.46 0.68
N HIS A 74 -40.37 -28.04 1.81
CA HIS A 74 -39.62 -27.99 3.07
C HIS A 74 -38.28 -28.73 2.95
N GLU A 75 -38.26 -29.91 2.34
CA GLU A 75 -37.02 -30.67 2.10
C GLU A 75 -36.05 -29.93 1.17
N ILE A 76 -36.57 -29.28 0.12
CA ILE A 76 -35.74 -28.44 -0.76
C ILE A 76 -35.16 -27.27 0.03
N ALA A 77 -35.98 -26.57 0.83
CA ALA A 77 -35.51 -25.46 1.65
C ALA A 77 -34.45 -25.89 2.66
N LEU A 78 -34.64 -27.03 3.33
CA LEU A 78 -33.68 -27.66 4.25
C LEU A 78 -32.33 -27.96 3.59
N LYS A 79 -32.32 -28.32 2.30
CA LYS A 79 -31.09 -28.59 1.54
C LYS A 79 -30.44 -27.30 1.05
N MET A 80 -31.24 -26.33 0.60
CA MET A 80 -30.74 -25.12 -0.07
C MET A 80 -30.23 -24.06 0.91
N GLU A 81 -30.86 -23.91 2.07
CA GLU A 81 -30.41 -22.99 3.13
C GLU A 81 -28.93 -23.21 3.50
N PRO A 82 -28.49 -24.41 3.94
CA PRO A 82 -27.10 -24.61 4.36
C PRO A 82 -26.12 -24.49 3.18
N LEU A 83 -26.55 -24.81 1.95
CA LEU A 83 -25.74 -24.60 0.75
C LEU A 83 -25.45 -23.11 0.53
N PHE A 84 -26.47 -22.24 0.65
CA PHE A 84 -26.29 -20.79 0.53
C PHE A 84 -25.51 -20.21 1.72
N ARG A 85 -25.72 -20.72 2.94
CA ARG A 85 -24.94 -20.33 4.12
C ARG A 85 -23.46 -20.62 3.92
N ASN A 86 -23.12 -21.84 3.54
CA ASN A 86 -21.73 -22.27 3.30
C ASN A 86 -21.08 -21.49 2.14
N ARG A 87 -21.83 -21.21 1.07
CA ARG A 87 -21.33 -20.39 -0.05
C ARG A 87 -21.07 -18.95 0.39
N THR A 88 -21.99 -18.35 1.14
CA THR A 88 -21.86 -16.99 1.67
C THR A 88 -20.62 -16.88 2.56
N GLN A 89 -20.42 -17.83 3.48
CA GLN A 89 -19.24 -17.86 4.35
C GLN A 89 -17.94 -17.96 3.54
N ARG A 90 -17.86 -18.89 2.58
CA ARG A 90 -16.67 -19.04 1.73
C ARG A 90 -16.36 -17.79 0.92
N ILE A 91 -17.37 -17.08 0.45
CA ILE A 91 -17.18 -15.82 -0.29
C ILE A 91 -16.65 -14.74 0.66
N ASP A 92 -17.14 -14.67 1.89
CA ASP A 92 -16.67 -13.71 2.90
C ASP A 92 -15.22 -13.98 3.31
N ASP A 93 -14.89 -15.25 3.62
CA ASP A 93 -13.53 -15.68 3.93
C ASP A 93 -12.57 -15.29 2.80
N ARG A 94 -12.96 -15.57 1.55
CA ARG A 94 -12.16 -15.21 0.37
C ARG A 94 -12.03 -13.70 0.19
N SER A 95 -13.10 -12.96 0.46
CA SER A 95 -13.10 -11.49 0.40
C SER A 95 -12.10 -10.91 1.38
N THR A 96 -12.06 -11.43 2.60
CA THR A 96 -11.13 -11.01 3.64
C THR A 96 -9.68 -11.24 3.20
N VAL A 97 -9.35 -12.43 2.70
CA VAL A 97 -7.99 -12.74 2.19
C VAL A 97 -7.59 -11.78 1.06
N VAL A 98 -8.47 -11.55 0.08
CA VAL A 98 -8.18 -10.67 -1.06
C VAL A 98 -7.98 -9.21 -0.62
N ARG A 99 -8.78 -8.72 0.33
CA ARG A 99 -8.62 -7.37 0.89
C ARG A 99 -7.29 -7.23 1.62
N THR A 100 -6.91 -8.21 2.45
CA THR A 100 -5.60 -8.21 3.13
C THR A 100 -4.44 -8.15 2.14
N LEU A 101 -4.46 -8.99 1.09
CA LEU A 101 -3.43 -8.97 0.05
C LEU A 101 -3.38 -7.62 -0.69
N ARG A 102 -4.54 -7.01 -0.96
CA ARG A 102 -4.61 -5.68 -1.59
C ARG A 102 -3.94 -4.64 -0.68
N ASP A 103 -4.23 -4.67 0.61
CA ASP A 103 -3.70 -3.72 1.57
C ASP A 103 -2.19 -3.89 1.79
N GLU A 104 -1.68 -5.12 1.76
CA GLU A 104 -0.24 -5.41 1.73
C GLU A 104 0.43 -4.80 0.50
N ILE A 105 -0.14 -4.97 -0.69
CA ILE A 105 0.39 -4.36 -1.91
C ILE A 105 0.37 -2.83 -1.82
N ASN A 106 -0.70 -2.23 -1.27
CA ASN A 106 -0.77 -0.79 -1.06
C ASN A 106 0.32 -0.28 -0.12
N LYS A 107 0.60 -1.01 0.97
CA LYS A 107 1.73 -0.70 1.87
C LYS A 107 3.07 -0.78 1.15
N SER A 108 3.29 -1.83 0.35
CA SER A 108 4.52 -1.98 -0.45
C SER A 108 4.68 -0.84 -1.45
N LEU A 109 3.62 -0.46 -2.17
CA LEU A 109 3.64 0.65 -3.12
C LEU A 109 4.00 1.98 -2.43
N ALA A 110 3.41 2.27 -1.28
CA ALA A 110 3.75 3.46 -0.50
C ALA A 110 5.23 3.44 -0.02
N GLY A 111 5.73 2.26 0.37
CA GLY A 111 7.13 2.06 0.75
C GLY A 111 8.12 2.26 -0.40
N LEU A 112 7.77 1.80 -1.61
CA LEU A 112 8.57 2.01 -2.82
C LEU A 112 8.61 3.50 -3.19
N GLU A 113 7.47 4.18 -3.13
CA GLU A 113 7.39 5.61 -3.43
C GLU A 113 8.22 6.44 -2.44
N LYS A 114 8.15 6.12 -1.14
CA LYS A 114 9.02 6.73 -0.13
C LYS A 114 10.50 6.50 -0.42
N SER A 115 10.88 5.28 -0.84
CA SER A 115 12.27 4.95 -1.19
C SER A 115 12.73 5.73 -2.43
N LYS A 116 11.85 5.90 -3.42
CA LYS A 116 12.12 6.70 -4.62
C LYS A 116 12.34 8.18 -4.28
N MET A 117 11.50 8.77 -3.43
CA MET A 117 11.68 10.15 -2.97
C MET A 117 13.03 10.34 -2.26
N LYS A 118 13.41 9.39 -1.39
CA LYS A 118 14.70 9.42 -0.68
C LYS A 118 15.88 9.36 -1.64
N LEU A 119 15.86 8.46 -2.62
CA LEU A 119 16.93 8.36 -3.62
C LEU A 119 17.03 9.63 -4.48
N THR A 120 15.89 10.19 -4.87
CA THR A 120 15.84 11.44 -5.66
C THR A 120 16.43 12.61 -4.85
N SER A 121 16.08 12.72 -3.56
CA SER A 121 16.65 13.73 -2.66
C SER A 121 18.15 13.51 -2.43
N SER A 122 18.59 12.27 -2.24
CA SER A 122 20.01 11.91 -2.11
C SER A 122 20.82 12.28 -3.37
N ARG A 123 20.24 12.06 -4.56
CA ARG A 123 20.85 12.45 -5.83
C ARG A 123 21.02 13.97 -5.93
N MET A 124 19.98 14.73 -5.60
CA MET A 124 20.03 16.20 -5.60
C MET A 124 21.10 16.74 -4.66
N LEU A 125 21.16 16.24 -3.42
CA LEU A 125 22.20 16.63 -2.45
C LEU A 125 23.62 16.27 -2.92
N THR A 126 23.79 15.12 -3.58
CA THR A 126 25.08 14.72 -4.14
C THR A 126 25.51 15.71 -5.24
N GLN A 127 24.58 16.06 -6.14
CA GLN A 127 24.83 17.02 -7.21
C GLN A 127 25.11 18.43 -6.67
N GLU A 128 24.41 18.87 -5.63
CA GLU A 128 24.70 20.14 -4.94
C GLU A 128 26.11 20.15 -4.33
N ARG A 129 26.52 19.07 -3.65
CA ARG A 129 27.87 18.93 -3.09
C ARG A 129 28.97 18.94 -4.15
N GLU A 130 28.74 18.28 -5.28
CA GLU A 130 29.66 18.29 -6.42
C GLU A 130 29.76 19.70 -7.03
N ASN A 131 28.63 20.41 -7.17
CA ASN A 131 28.61 21.78 -7.67
C ASN A 131 29.32 22.76 -6.71
N LEU A 132 29.10 22.64 -5.40
CA LEU A 132 29.79 23.43 -4.39
C LEU A 132 31.29 23.16 -4.38
N SER A 133 31.69 21.88 -4.44
CA SER A 133 33.11 21.49 -4.55
C SER A 133 33.75 22.08 -5.81
N ARG A 134 33.03 22.08 -6.93
CA ARG A 134 33.50 22.69 -8.19
C ARG A 134 33.68 24.20 -8.06
N ALA A 135 32.68 24.91 -7.52
CA ALA A 135 32.73 26.35 -7.32
C ALA A 135 33.87 26.77 -6.36
N ILE A 136 34.11 26.02 -5.29
CA ILE A 136 35.25 26.25 -4.38
C ILE A 136 36.57 26.01 -5.11
N GLY A 137 36.66 24.96 -5.93
CA GLY A 137 37.83 24.68 -6.76
C GLY A 137 38.13 25.80 -7.77
N GLU A 138 37.10 26.34 -8.41
CA GLU A 138 37.21 27.50 -9.32
C GLU A 138 37.66 28.76 -8.56
N LEU A 139 37.08 29.05 -7.39
CA LEU A 139 37.50 30.18 -6.54
C LEU A 139 38.95 30.04 -6.04
N ALA A 140 39.40 28.82 -5.76
CA ALA A 140 40.78 28.56 -5.35
C ALA A 140 41.76 28.58 -6.55
N GLY A 141 41.26 28.31 -7.77
CA GLY A 141 42.01 28.34 -9.02
C GLY A 141 42.10 29.71 -9.69
N THR A 142 41.30 30.70 -9.27
CA THR A 142 41.49 32.12 -9.65
C THR A 142 42.67 32.73 -8.90
N ALA A 143 43.87 32.24 -9.20
CA ALA A 143 45.13 32.87 -8.87
C ALA A 143 45.83 33.29 -10.17
N ASP A 144 45.23 34.23 -10.91
CA ASP A 144 46.04 35.19 -11.64
C ASP A 144 45.26 36.47 -11.99
N ALA A 145 45.93 37.60 -11.83
CA ALA A 145 45.48 38.97 -12.05
C ALA A 145 44.58 39.63 -10.97
N ALA A 146 45.11 39.85 -9.76
CA ALA A 146 45.25 41.21 -9.20
C ALA A 146 45.91 41.19 -7.81
N ALA A 147 47.08 41.84 -7.75
CA ALA A 147 47.72 42.46 -6.59
C ALA A 147 48.13 41.55 -5.41
N VAL A 148 49.42 41.60 -5.13
CA VAL A 148 50.06 41.25 -3.86
C VAL A 148 49.27 41.86 -2.69
N ALA A 149 48.47 41.05 -2.01
CA ALA A 149 47.95 41.33 -0.68
C ALA A 149 48.27 40.12 0.19
N THR A 150 49.15 40.33 1.16
CA THR A 150 49.48 39.39 2.23
C THR A 150 48.19 38.74 2.79
N PRO A 151 48.14 37.42 3.00
CA PRO A 151 46.94 36.77 3.51
C PRO A 151 46.67 37.28 4.92
N ASP A 152 45.51 37.88 5.13
CA ASP A 152 45.07 38.36 6.43
C ASP A 152 44.93 37.15 7.39
N PRO A 153 45.78 37.05 8.43
CA PRO A 153 45.77 35.91 9.35
C PRO A 153 44.47 35.80 10.14
N SER A 154 43.68 36.89 10.24
CA SER A 154 42.38 36.89 10.90
C SER A 154 41.34 36.06 10.14
N LEU A 155 41.28 36.21 8.82
CA LEU A 155 40.36 35.44 7.96
C LEU A 155 40.61 33.93 8.02
N ARG A 156 41.87 33.52 8.23
CA ARG A 156 42.23 32.10 8.34
C ARG A 156 41.70 31.48 9.63
N ASN A 157 41.71 32.24 10.73
CA ASN A 157 41.13 31.81 11.99
C ASN A 157 39.60 31.77 11.89
N ASP A 158 38.98 32.77 11.26
CA ASP A 158 37.52 32.81 11.06
C ASP A 158 37.01 31.62 10.21
N LEU A 159 37.76 31.23 9.17
CA LEU A 159 37.44 30.07 8.34
C LEU A 159 37.63 28.74 9.08
N GLN A 160 38.59 28.68 10.01
CA GLN A 160 38.81 27.52 10.85
C GLN A 160 37.68 27.37 11.89
N ASP A 161 37.25 28.47 12.50
CA ASP A 161 36.11 28.51 13.41
C ASP A 161 34.79 28.14 12.71
N ALA A 162 34.59 28.62 11.48
CA ALA A 162 33.44 28.24 10.67
C ALA A 162 33.42 26.73 10.35
N ARG A 163 34.58 26.13 10.06
CA ARG A 163 34.70 24.67 9.85
C ARG A 163 34.40 23.88 11.12
N HIS A 164 34.85 24.35 12.28
CA HIS A 164 34.54 23.73 13.57
C HIS A 164 33.04 23.82 13.89
N ALA A 165 32.40 24.95 13.61
CA ALA A 165 30.96 25.12 13.80
C ALA A 165 30.13 24.18 12.91
N ILE A 166 30.54 23.97 11.66
CA ILE A 166 29.88 23.03 10.73
C ILE A 166 30.00 21.59 11.24
N MET A 167 31.20 21.15 11.65
CA MET A 167 31.37 19.81 12.22
C MET A 167 30.53 19.59 13.48
N LEU A 168 30.40 20.61 14.33
CA LEU A 168 29.59 20.53 15.55
C LEU A 168 28.09 20.48 15.25
N ALA A 169 27.63 21.21 14.23
CA ALA A 169 26.26 21.16 13.75
C ALA A 169 25.92 19.80 13.11
N GLU A 170 26.85 19.23 12.34
CA GLU A 170 26.70 17.89 11.76
C GLU A 170 26.66 16.81 12.85
N ALA A 171 27.53 16.89 13.86
CA ALA A 171 27.52 15.96 15.00
C ALA A 171 26.21 16.03 15.82
N LEU A 172 25.63 17.22 15.99
CA LEU A 172 24.32 17.39 16.65
C LEU A 172 23.15 16.86 15.82
N LEU A 173 23.23 16.94 14.49
CA LEU A 173 22.22 16.37 13.59
C LEU A 173 22.28 14.84 13.58
N GLU A 174 23.48 14.26 13.65
CA GLU A 174 23.66 12.80 13.72
C GLU A 174 23.17 12.26 15.08
N ALA A 175 23.53 12.92 16.20
CA ALA A 175 23.09 12.53 17.54
C ALA A 175 21.56 12.65 17.74
N LYS A 176 20.89 13.59 17.06
CA LYS A 176 19.41 13.70 17.06
C LYS A 176 18.70 12.64 16.21
N ARG A 177 19.40 11.93 15.32
CA ARG A 177 18.83 10.84 14.52
C ARG A 177 18.90 9.48 15.22
N GLU A 178 19.72 9.36 16.26
CA GLU A 178 19.94 8.13 17.04
C GLU A 178 19.06 8.04 18.32
N GLN A 179 18.19 9.03 18.57
CA GLN A 179 17.13 9.01 19.58
C GLN A 179 15.76 8.89 18.92
#